data_AF-A0A423MCW2-F1
#
_entry.id   AF-A0A423MCW2-F1
#
_cell.length_a   1.000
_cell.length_b   1.000
_cell.length_c   1.000
_cell.angle_alpha   90.00
_cell.angle_beta   90.00
_cell.angle_gamma   90.00
#
_symmetry.space_group_name_H-M   'P 1'
#
loop_
_entity.id
_entity.type
_entity.pdbx_description
1 polymer ?
#
loop_
_entity_poly.entity_id
_entity_poly.type
_entity_poly.pdbx_seq_one_letter_code
_entity_poly.pdbx_strand_id
1 'polypeptide(L)'
;MILTLSIVSCIYVKYINPDITTLFRTDLYYPNIFIYFGLGILGYRLSETAKIKPALDTIKTFTPFYLLSALALPNNYSWLYIGLSLAIPTLFELTKKNNFDKFLGDLSYPIYILHMPIALLIVWALDIQHAPTFWLLFCVLFASALIVLFVERPIDRFRYHFFKVNRPPLRHEHDISRT
;
A
#
# COMPACT_ATOMS: atom_id res chain seq x y z
N MET A 1 2.09 -20.12 -5.70
CA MET A 1 3.27 -20.50 -4.89
C MET A 1 3.59 -19.48 -3.79
N ILE A 2 3.78 -18.19 -4.11
CA ILE A 2 4.15 -17.17 -3.10
C ILE A 2 2.98 -16.83 -2.14
N LEU A 3 1.75 -16.69 -2.66
CA LEU A 3 0.57 -16.44 -1.83
C LEU A 3 0.27 -17.60 -0.86
N THR A 4 0.43 -18.85 -1.32
CA THR A 4 0.24 -20.04 -0.49
C THR A 4 1.29 -20.12 0.61
N LEU A 5 2.54 -19.79 0.33
CA LEU A 5 3.60 -19.64 1.34
C LEU A 5 3.27 -18.56 2.38
N SER A 6 2.70 -17.44 1.93
CA SER A 6 2.28 -16.33 2.82
C SER A 6 1.16 -16.76 3.77
N ILE A 7 0.14 -17.46 3.25
CA ILE A 7 -0.98 -17.96 4.05
C ILE A 7 -0.50 -18.96 5.10
N VAL A 8 0.35 -19.92 4.69
CA VAL A 8 0.92 -20.92 5.60
C VAL A 8 1.78 -20.26 6.67
N SER A 9 2.64 -19.31 6.28
CA SER A 9 3.50 -18.58 7.23
C SER A 9 2.67 -17.80 8.24
N CYS A 10 1.66 -17.03 7.83
CA CYS A 10 0.84 -16.29 8.79
C CYS A 10 0.00 -17.19 9.71
N ILE A 11 -0.53 -18.32 9.21
CA ILE A 11 -1.20 -19.32 10.05
C ILE A 11 -0.22 -19.90 11.08
N TYR A 12 1.00 -20.27 10.65
CA TYR A 12 2.04 -20.77 11.53
C TYR A 12 2.35 -19.78 12.65
N VAL A 13 2.60 -18.51 12.32
CA VAL A 13 2.94 -17.50 13.33
C VAL A 13 1.74 -17.22 14.26
N LYS A 14 0.51 -17.16 13.73
CA LYS A 14 -0.70 -16.91 14.54
C LYS A 14 -0.97 -17.99 15.58
N TYR A 15 -0.81 -19.27 15.23
CA TYR A 15 -1.22 -20.38 16.10
C TYR A 15 -0.08 -20.99 16.92
N ILE A 16 1.18 -20.89 16.46
CA ILE A 16 2.31 -21.58 17.12
C ILE A 16 3.14 -20.60 17.94
N ASN A 17 3.42 -19.39 17.43
CA ASN A 17 4.26 -18.40 18.12
C ASN A 17 3.71 -16.97 17.93
N PRO A 18 2.58 -16.64 18.57
CA PRO A 18 1.92 -15.34 18.40
C PRO A 18 2.82 -14.17 18.83
N ASP A 19 3.69 -14.38 19.84
CA ASP A 19 4.60 -13.37 20.40
C ASP A 19 5.60 -12.83 19.37
N ILE A 20 5.95 -13.63 18.37
CA ILE A 20 6.87 -13.19 17.30
C ILE A 20 6.20 -12.11 16.43
N THR A 21 4.89 -12.19 16.21
CA THR A 21 4.16 -11.16 15.44
C THR A 21 4.11 -9.84 16.20
N THR A 22 3.85 -9.90 17.51
CA THR A 22 3.67 -8.70 18.34
C THR A 22 4.99 -7.98 18.58
N LEU A 23 6.09 -8.71 18.81
CA LEU A 23 7.41 -8.11 19.01
C LEU A 23 8.03 -7.59 17.71
N PHE A 24 8.04 -8.40 16.64
CA PHE A 24 8.87 -8.13 15.47
C PHE A 24 8.07 -7.70 14.23
N ARG A 25 6.74 -7.63 14.31
CA ARG A 25 5.87 -7.30 13.17
C ARG A 25 6.20 -8.14 11.93
N THR A 26 6.37 -9.44 12.14
CA THR A 26 6.67 -10.43 11.08
C THR A 26 5.58 -10.52 10.02
N ASP A 27 4.40 -9.96 10.29
CA ASP A 27 3.30 -9.81 9.34
C ASP A 27 3.64 -8.89 8.16
N LEU A 28 4.57 -7.94 8.35
CA LEU A 28 4.98 -6.98 7.31
C LEU A 28 6.15 -7.46 6.45
N TYR A 29 6.81 -8.55 6.81
CA TYR A 29 7.96 -9.07 6.08
C TYR A 29 7.53 -9.93 4.89
N TYR A 30 8.43 -10.09 3.93
CA TYR A 30 8.26 -11.06 2.87
C TYR A 30 8.19 -12.48 3.48
N PRO A 31 7.24 -13.36 3.08
CA PRO A 31 6.22 -13.16 2.05
C PRO A 31 4.86 -12.64 2.59
N ASN A 32 4.71 -12.50 3.90
CA ASN A 32 3.43 -12.20 4.57
C ASN A 32 2.72 -10.93 4.07
N ILE A 33 3.49 -9.94 3.59
CA ILE A 33 2.93 -8.70 3.03
C ILE A 33 1.96 -8.92 1.85
N PHE A 34 2.07 -10.05 1.12
CA PHE A 34 1.19 -10.35 0.00
C PHE A 34 -0.28 -10.55 0.38
N ILE A 35 -0.59 -10.87 1.64
CA ILE A 35 -1.98 -10.96 2.11
C ILE A 35 -2.62 -9.56 2.11
N TYR A 36 -1.89 -8.54 2.56
CA TYR A 36 -2.36 -7.15 2.56
C TYR A 36 -2.51 -6.60 1.14
N PHE A 37 -1.53 -6.86 0.25
CA PHE A 37 -1.66 -6.50 -1.17
C PHE A 37 -2.81 -7.24 -1.86
N GLY A 38 -2.97 -8.53 -1.56
CA GLY A 38 -4.06 -9.36 -2.06
C GLY A 38 -5.42 -8.82 -1.66
N LEU A 39 -5.59 -8.40 -0.40
CA LEU A 39 -6.81 -7.71 0.07
C LEU A 39 -7.12 -6.48 -0.78
N GLY A 40 -6.16 -5.59 -1.00
CA GLY A 40 -6.37 -4.41 -1.85
C GLY A 40 -6.84 -4.76 -3.28
N ILE A 41 -6.24 -5.79 -3.90
CA ILE A 41 -6.66 -6.29 -5.22
C ILE A 41 -8.07 -6.87 -5.17
N LEU A 42 -8.42 -7.60 -4.11
CA LEU A 42 -9.76 -8.15 -3.91
C LEU A 42 -10.81 -7.05 -3.78
N GLY A 43 -10.53 -5.98 -3.02
CA GLY A 43 -11.37 -4.80 -2.91
C GLY A 43 -11.64 -4.16 -4.28
N TYR A 44 -10.59 -3.94 -5.06
CA TYR A 44 -10.72 -3.41 -6.42
C TYR A 44 -11.55 -4.32 -7.33
N ARG A 45 -11.26 -5.63 -7.35
CA ARG A 45 -11.98 -6.59 -8.20
C ARG A 45 -13.45 -6.75 -7.81
N LEU A 46 -13.76 -6.69 -6.52
CA LEU A 46 -15.13 -6.66 -6.01
C LEU A 46 -15.87 -5.45 -6.59
N SER A 47 -15.27 -4.25 -6.50
CA SER A 47 -15.84 -3.02 -7.04
C SER A 47 -16.09 -3.11 -8.55
N GLU A 48 -15.12 -3.60 -9.33
CA GLU A 48 -15.27 -3.74 -10.78
C GLU A 48 -16.32 -4.80 -11.17
N THR A 49 -16.37 -5.92 -10.46
CA THR A 49 -17.31 -7.00 -10.75
C THR A 49 -18.74 -6.61 -10.37
N ALA A 50 -18.91 -5.85 -9.28
CA ALA A 50 -20.19 -5.32 -8.83
C ALA A 50 -20.84 -4.35 -9.84
N LYS A 51 -20.04 -3.74 -10.74
CA LYS A 51 -20.56 -2.90 -11.83
C LYS A 51 -21.23 -3.71 -12.94
N ILE A 52 -20.87 -4.98 -13.11
CA ILE A 52 -21.27 -5.83 -14.25
C ILE A 52 -22.28 -6.90 -13.82
N LYS A 53 -22.06 -7.49 -12.64
CA LYS A 53 -22.85 -8.62 -12.12
C LYS A 53 -23.80 -8.17 -11.01
N PRO A 54 -24.91 -8.91 -10.78
CA PRO A 54 -25.76 -8.66 -9.62
C PRO A 54 -24.96 -8.78 -8.32
N ALA A 55 -25.34 -7.96 -7.33
CA ALA A 55 -24.63 -7.85 -6.07
C ALA A 55 -24.50 -9.19 -5.34
N LEU A 56 -25.53 -10.03 -5.37
CA LEU A 56 -25.55 -11.32 -4.68
C LEU A 56 -24.47 -12.29 -5.19
N ASP A 57 -24.32 -12.41 -6.51
CA ASP A 57 -23.34 -13.31 -7.13
C ASP A 57 -21.91 -12.80 -6.94
N THR A 58 -21.76 -11.47 -6.97
CA THR A 58 -20.51 -10.80 -6.66
C THR A 58 -20.11 -11.10 -5.20
N ILE A 59 -21.00 -10.89 -4.24
CA ILE A 59 -20.74 -11.18 -2.82
C ILE A 59 -20.35 -12.64 -2.63
N LYS A 60 -21.15 -13.59 -3.15
CA LYS A 60 -20.87 -15.04 -3.04
C LYS A 60 -19.48 -15.42 -3.56
N THR A 61 -19.05 -14.81 -4.67
CA THR A 61 -17.75 -15.08 -5.28
C THR A 61 -16.59 -14.61 -4.40
N PHE A 62 -16.71 -13.44 -3.76
CA PHE A 62 -15.62 -12.81 -3.01
C PHE A 62 -15.60 -13.14 -1.50
N THR A 63 -16.73 -13.52 -0.90
CA THR A 63 -16.84 -13.94 0.50
C THR A 63 -15.78 -14.97 0.94
N PRO A 64 -15.52 -16.08 0.21
CA PRO A 64 -14.53 -17.06 0.65
C PRO A 64 -13.10 -16.48 0.72
N PHE A 65 -12.75 -15.53 -0.15
CA PHE A 65 -11.43 -14.89 -0.15
C PHE A 65 -11.25 -13.93 1.02
N TYR A 66 -12.30 -13.19 1.40
CA TYR A 66 -12.29 -12.35 2.59
C TYR A 66 -12.24 -13.20 3.88
N LEU A 67 -12.98 -14.31 3.93
CA LEU A 67 -12.92 -15.26 5.06
C LEU A 67 -11.51 -15.87 5.20
N LEU A 68 -10.91 -16.31 4.09
CA LEU A 68 -9.55 -16.84 4.09
C LEU A 68 -8.53 -15.80 4.57
N SER A 69 -8.68 -14.55 4.13
CA SER A 69 -7.81 -13.45 4.54
C SER A 69 -7.98 -13.12 6.04
N ALA A 70 -9.21 -13.14 6.56
CA ALA A 70 -9.49 -12.95 7.98
C ALA A 70 -8.86 -14.03 8.87
N LEU A 71 -8.84 -15.28 8.39
CA LEU A 71 -8.18 -16.39 9.08
C LEU A 71 -6.66 -16.27 9.02
N ALA A 72 -6.13 -15.94 7.83
CA ALA A 72 -4.70 -15.87 7.59
C ALA A 72 -4.03 -14.69 8.30
N LEU A 73 -4.72 -13.56 8.53
CA LEU A 73 -4.11 -12.41 9.20
C LEU A 73 -3.79 -12.74 10.67
N PRO A 74 -2.52 -12.55 11.11
CA PRO A 74 -2.08 -12.91 12.46
C PRO A 74 -2.49 -11.86 13.53
N ASN A 75 -3.02 -10.71 13.11
CA ASN A 75 -3.27 -9.57 13.98
C ASN A 75 -4.76 -9.42 14.35
N ASN A 76 -5.06 -8.95 15.57
CA ASN A 76 -6.41 -8.71 16.08
C ASN A 76 -7.16 -7.60 15.33
N TYR A 77 -6.45 -6.78 14.56
CA TYR A 77 -7.00 -5.70 13.73
C TYR A 77 -7.41 -6.14 12.31
N SER A 78 -7.56 -7.44 12.07
CA SER A 78 -7.94 -8.00 10.76
C SER A 78 -9.19 -7.35 10.15
N TRP A 79 -10.17 -7.01 10.99
CA TRP A 79 -11.40 -6.35 10.58
C TRP A 79 -11.17 -4.93 10.03
N LEU A 80 -10.19 -4.18 10.55
CA LEU A 80 -9.82 -2.86 10.03
C LEU A 80 -9.27 -2.98 8.60
N TYR A 81 -8.42 -3.97 8.35
CA TYR A 81 -7.85 -4.19 7.01
C TYR A 81 -8.91 -4.62 5.99
N ILE A 82 -9.86 -5.46 6.40
CA ILE A 82 -10.99 -5.85 5.54
C ILE A 82 -11.90 -4.65 5.28
N GLY A 83 -12.24 -3.87 6.31
CA GLY A 83 -13.02 -2.64 6.15
C GLY A 83 -12.35 -1.64 5.24
N LEU A 84 -11.04 -1.44 5.40
CA LEU A 84 -10.23 -0.57 4.54
C LEU A 84 -10.21 -1.09 3.10
N SER A 85 -10.01 -2.39 2.90
CA SER A 85 -10.05 -3.02 1.57
C SER A 85 -11.36 -2.76 0.82
N LEU A 86 -12.49 -2.79 1.53
CA LEU A 86 -13.81 -2.49 0.96
C LEU A 86 -13.99 -0.99 0.69
N ALA A 87 -13.37 -0.13 1.50
CA ALA A 87 -13.44 1.33 1.36
C ALA A 87 -12.47 1.89 0.32
N ILE A 88 -11.34 1.21 0.04
CA ILE A 88 -10.31 1.71 -0.88
C ILE A 88 -10.86 2.10 -2.27
N PRO A 89 -11.69 1.28 -2.96
CA PRO A 89 -12.18 1.64 -4.28
C PRO A 89 -13.01 2.93 -4.30
N THR A 90 -13.85 3.13 -3.28
CA THR A 90 -14.69 4.33 -3.19
C THR A 90 -13.88 5.55 -2.76
N LEU A 91 -12.97 5.39 -1.79
CA LEU A 91 -12.04 6.45 -1.37
C LEU A 91 -11.17 6.90 -2.54
N PHE A 92 -10.63 5.96 -3.32
CA PHE A 92 -9.78 6.25 -4.47
C PHE A 92 -10.53 7.04 -5.55
N GLU A 93 -11.78 6.67 -5.87
CA GLU A 93 -12.60 7.42 -6.82
C GLU A 93 -12.87 8.86 -6.37
N LEU A 94 -13.01 9.08 -5.06
CA LEU A 94 -13.21 10.40 -4.46
C LEU A 94 -11.93 11.23 -4.43
N THR A 95 -10.77 10.62 -4.15
CA THR A 95 -9.50 11.36 -3.97
C THR A 95 -8.64 11.44 -5.23
N LYS A 96 -8.95 10.70 -6.32
CA LYS A 96 -8.11 10.66 -7.53
C LYS A 96 -7.78 12.01 -8.17
N LYS A 97 -8.62 13.03 -7.96
CA LYS A 97 -8.42 14.40 -8.50
C LYS A 97 -7.70 15.34 -7.52
N ASN A 98 -7.47 14.90 -6.27
CA ASN A 98 -6.89 15.73 -5.24
C ASN A 98 -5.36 15.76 -5.36
N ASN A 99 -4.81 16.93 -5.70
CA ASN A 99 -3.36 17.12 -5.80
C ASN A 99 -2.64 16.95 -4.44
N PHE A 100 -3.34 17.18 -3.33
CA PHE A 100 -2.77 16.98 -1.99
C PHE A 100 -2.62 15.49 -1.66
N ASP A 101 -3.62 14.67 -1.98
CA ASP A 101 -3.57 13.21 -1.79
C ASP A 101 -2.42 12.60 -2.61
N LYS A 102 -2.27 13.06 -3.86
CA LYS A 102 -1.13 12.69 -4.72
C LYS A 102 0.22 13.04 -4.06
N PHE A 103 0.34 14.25 -3.51
CA PHE A 103 1.58 14.69 -2.86
C PHE A 103 1.90 13.86 -1.60
N LEU A 104 0.90 13.50 -0.79
CA LEU A 104 1.09 12.60 0.35
C LEU A 104 1.52 11.19 -0.10
N GLY A 105 0.99 10.71 -1.22
CA GLY A 105 1.44 9.49 -1.87
C GLY A 105 2.92 9.55 -2.26
N ASP A 106 3.33 10.62 -2.94
CA ASP A 106 4.74 10.85 -3.32
C ASP A 106 5.64 10.90 -2.07
N LEU A 107 5.17 11.48 -0.97
CA LEU A 107 5.93 11.60 0.28
C LEU A 107 6.13 10.25 1.01
N SER A 108 5.24 9.28 0.78
CA SER A 108 5.26 7.98 1.48
C SER A 108 6.56 7.22 1.24
N TYR A 109 7.12 7.29 0.03
CA TYR A 109 8.36 6.59 -0.32
C TYR A 109 9.59 7.19 0.37
N PRO A 110 9.85 8.52 0.30
CA PRO A 110 10.94 9.12 1.05
C PRO A 110 10.79 8.99 2.57
N ILE A 111 9.58 9.04 3.14
CA ILE A 111 9.38 8.80 4.57
C ILE A 111 9.86 7.39 4.94
N TYR A 112 9.45 6.39 4.15
CA TYR A 112 9.84 5.01 4.37
C TYR A 112 11.36 4.79 4.30
N ILE A 113 12.07 5.48 3.43
CA ILE A 113 13.54 5.33 3.35
C ILE A 113 14.25 6.15 4.43
N LEU A 114 13.79 7.37 4.71
CA LEU A 114 14.52 8.32 5.54
C LEU A 114 14.29 8.16 7.04
N HIS A 115 13.19 7.54 7.48
CA HIS A 115 12.90 7.46 8.91
C HIS A 115 14.00 6.76 9.72
N MET A 116 14.59 5.66 9.21
CA MET A 116 15.68 4.96 9.90
C MET A 116 17.00 5.73 9.90
N PRO A 117 17.55 6.21 8.76
CA PRO A 117 18.77 7.02 8.75
C PRO A 117 18.68 8.29 9.59
N ILE A 118 17.54 8.99 9.56
CA ILE A 118 17.34 10.22 10.34
C ILE A 118 17.26 9.89 11.84
N ALA A 119 16.56 8.82 12.22
CA ALA A 119 16.54 8.37 13.61
C ALA A 119 17.96 8.04 14.12
N LEU A 120 18.75 7.32 13.32
CA LEU A 120 20.13 6.98 13.66
C LEU A 120 21.02 8.23 13.78
N LEU A 121 20.89 9.17 12.85
CA LEU A 121 21.65 10.42 12.86
C LEU A 121 21.31 11.25 14.10
N ILE A 122 20.04 11.37 14.48
CA ILE A 122 19.61 12.11 15.68
C ILE A 122 20.21 11.48 16.94
N VAL A 123 20.14 10.15 17.08
CA VAL A 123 20.72 9.45 18.23
C VAL A 123 22.23 9.65 18.29
N TRP A 124 22.93 9.53 17.15
CA TRP A 124 24.38 9.63 17.11
C TRP A 124 24.92 11.06 17.25
N ALA A 125 24.29 12.03 16.61
CA ALA A 125 24.78 13.40 16.54
C ALA A 125 24.37 14.25 17.76
N LEU A 126 23.22 13.95 18.37
CA LEU A 126 22.69 14.75 19.48
C LEU A 126 22.79 14.02 20.84
N ASP A 127 23.22 12.74 20.86
CA ASP A 127 23.26 11.86 22.04
C ASP A 127 21.93 11.80 22.80
N ILE A 128 20.82 12.14 22.12
CA ILE A 128 19.49 12.12 22.69
C ILE A 128 18.96 10.70 22.55
N GLN A 129 19.20 9.89 23.57
CA GLN A 129 18.70 8.51 23.62
C GLN A 129 17.16 8.47 23.49
N HIS A 130 16.45 9.53 23.91
CA HIS A 130 14.99 9.64 23.90
C HIS A 130 14.55 10.96 23.25
N ALA A 131 14.85 11.15 21.97
CA ALA A 131 14.32 12.30 21.24
C ALA A 131 12.78 12.25 21.27
N PRO A 132 12.08 13.36 21.57
CA PRO A 132 10.63 13.38 21.56
C PRO A 132 10.12 12.90 20.20
N THR A 133 9.21 11.93 20.17
CA THR A 133 8.70 11.32 18.93
C THR A 133 8.23 12.36 17.91
N PHE A 134 7.74 13.50 18.39
CA PHE A 134 7.32 14.64 17.57
C PHE A 134 8.47 15.28 16.77
N TRP A 135 9.65 15.45 17.37
CA TRP A 135 10.81 16.03 16.68
C TRP A 135 11.32 15.10 15.58
N LEU A 136 11.39 13.80 15.87
CA LEU A 136 11.75 12.81 14.86
C LEU A 136 10.77 12.84 13.68
N LEU A 137 9.47 12.83 13.97
CA LEU A 137 8.42 12.92 12.95
C LEU A 137 8.59 14.18 12.09
N PHE A 138 8.80 15.34 12.72
CA PHE A 138 8.99 16.60 12.03
C PHE A 138 10.24 16.57 11.13
N CYS A 139 11.38 16.11 11.63
CA CYS A 139 12.62 16.00 10.87
C CYS A 139 12.45 15.07 9.65
N VAL A 140 11.79 13.92 9.83
CA VAL A 140 11.54 12.98 8.74
C VAL A 140 10.61 13.59 7.69
N LEU A 141 9.46 14.14 8.11
CA LEU A 141 8.52 14.77 7.18
C LEU A 141 9.16 15.92 6.40
N PHE A 142 9.94 16.74 7.09
CA PHE A 142 10.64 17.87 6.49
C PHE A 142 11.69 17.40 5.47
N ALA A 143 12.55 16.45 5.85
CA ALA A 143 13.55 15.88 4.95
C ALA A 143 12.91 15.19 3.74
N SER A 144 11.84 14.42 3.96
CA SER A 144 11.08 13.78 2.90
C SER A 144 10.49 14.81 1.94
N ALA A 145 9.91 15.90 2.46
CA ALA A 145 9.32 16.95 1.61
C ALA A 145 10.39 17.64 0.77
N LEU A 146 11.58 17.89 1.33
CA LEU A 146 12.71 18.42 0.58
C LEU A 146 13.14 17.48 -0.55
N ILE A 147 13.26 16.18 -0.30
CA ILE A 147 13.63 15.20 -1.34
C ILE A 147 12.59 15.18 -2.47
N VAL A 148 11.29 15.13 -2.15
CA VAL A 148 10.23 15.13 -3.17
C VAL A 148 10.33 16.37 -4.05
N LEU A 149 10.50 17.55 -3.44
CA LEU A 149 10.50 18.83 -4.16
C LEU A 149 11.78 19.08 -4.96
N PHE A 150 12.95 18.73 -4.40
CA PHE A 150 14.25 19.07 -4.98
C PHE A 150 14.94 17.94 -5.74
N VAL A 151 14.53 16.68 -5.54
CA VAL A 151 15.17 15.52 -6.16
C VAL A 151 14.17 14.80 -7.06
N GLU A 152 13.05 14.34 -6.50
CA GLU A 152 12.12 13.48 -7.22
C GLU A 152 11.41 14.20 -8.37
N ARG A 153 10.79 15.35 -8.11
CA ARG A 153 10.12 16.18 -9.13
C ARG A 153 11.03 16.63 -10.28
N PRO A 154 12.26 17.16 -10.05
CA PRO A 154 13.13 17.52 -11.15
C PRO A 154 13.61 16.30 -11.93
N ILE A 155 13.97 15.20 -11.26
CA ILE A 155 14.34 13.95 -11.95
C ILE A 155 13.21 13.47 -12.84
N ASP A 156 11.97 13.49 -12.35
CA ASP A 156 10.81 13.11 -13.16
C ASP A 156 10.65 14.02 -14.38
N ARG A 157 10.81 15.34 -14.22
CA ARG A 157 10.79 16.28 -15.35
C ARG A 157 11.88 15.96 -16.39
N PHE A 158 13.09 15.64 -15.96
CA PHE A 158 14.16 15.19 -16.85
C PHE A 158 13.78 13.88 -17.54
N ARG A 159 13.25 12.90 -16.80
CA ARG A 159 12.82 11.60 -17.34
C ARG A 159 11.74 11.75 -18.42
N TYR A 160 10.73 12.60 -18.20
CA TYR A 160 9.71 12.88 -19.21
C TYR A 160 10.29 13.52 -20.48
N HIS A 161 11.36 14.31 -20.35
CA HIS A 161 12.04 14.92 -21.49
C HIS A 161 12.83 13.88 -22.31
N PHE A 162 13.50 12.94 -21.65
CA PHE A 162 14.29 11.90 -22.32
C PHE A 162 13.43 10.74 -22.88
N PHE A 163 12.31 10.39 -22.22
CA PHE A 163 11.46 9.26 -22.63
C PHE A 163 10.25 9.65 -23.51
N LYS A 164 10.32 10.80 -24.21
CA LYS A 164 9.31 11.20 -25.22
C LYS A 164 9.35 10.33 -26.50
N VAL A 165 9.93 9.14 -26.45
CA VAL A 165 10.09 8.21 -27.57
C VAL A 165 9.17 6.99 -27.34
N ASN A 166 8.17 6.88 -28.21
CA ASN A 166 7.33 5.71 -28.50
C ASN A 166 6.35 5.21 -27.44
N ARG A 167 5.28 5.97 -27.17
CA ARG A 167 3.98 5.33 -26.88
C ARG A 167 3.14 5.31 -28.15
N PRO A 168 2.82 4.15 -28.75
CA PRO A 168 1.84 4.11 -29.83
C PRO A 168 0.49 4.64 -29.31
N PRO A 169 -0.31 5.30 -30.16
CA PRO A 169 -1.60 5.84 -29.76
C PRO A 169 -2.49 4.73 -29.18
N LEU A 170 -3.13 5.04 -28.06
CA LEU A 170 -4.04 4.14 -27.35
C LEU A 170 -5.13 3.64 -28.32
N ARG A 171 -5.16 2.33 -28.57
CA ARG A 171 -6.19 1.65 -29.35
C ARG A 171 -7.49 1.59 -28.53
N HIS A 172 -8.19 2.71 -28.43
CA HIS A 172 -9.53 2.81 -27.85
C HIS A 172 -10.43 3.71 -28.70
N GLU A 173 -10.60 3.38 -29.98
CA GLU A 173 -11.62 4.05 -30.80
C GLU A 173 -11.99 3.29 -32.09
N HIS A 174 -12.18 1.96 -32.03
CA HIS A 174 -12.57 1.23 -33.25
C HIS A 174 -13.47 0.00 -33.09
N ASP A 175 -14.34 -0.06 -32.08
CA ASP A 175 -15.30 -1.17 -31.99
C ASP A 175 -16.70 -0.80 -31.47
N ILE A 176 -17.20 0.39 -31.83
CA ILE A 176 -18.62 0.76 -31.65
C ILE A 176 -19.26 1.13 -33.00
N SER A 177 -18.67 0.70 -34.13
CA SER A 177 -19.19 1.05 -35.46
C SER A 177 -19.17 -0.10 -36.49
N ARG A 178 -19.44 -1.33 -36.04
CA ARG A 178 -19.92 -2.41 -36.90
C ARG A 178 -20.98 -3.17 -36.11
N THR A 179 -22.26 -2.83 -36.29
CA THR A 179 -23.20 -3.52 -37.22
C THR A 179 -23.26 -5.01 -36.97
#